data_AF-A0A519I9E7-F1
#
_entry.id   AF-A0A519I9E7-F1
#
_cell.length_a   1.000
_cell.length_b   1.000
_cell.length_c   1.000
_cell.angle_alpha   90.00
_cell.angle_beta   90.00
_cell.angle_gamma   90.00
#
_symmetry.space_group_name_H-M   'P 1'
#
loop_
_entity.id
_entity.type
_entity.pdbx_description
1 polymer ?
#
loop_
_entity_poly.entity_id
_entity_poly.type
_entity_poly.pdbx_seq_one_letter_code
_entity_poly.pdbx_strand_id
1 'polypeptide(L)'
;GMARDVIAQLGWTTPARPSAPGPTLPADDLLALMPGDLRQPVDMREVIARLVDGSELLEFKARYGMATLCAQGRIGGHAVGFISNNGPIDVAGANKATHFIQWMCQLGHPIIYLQNTTGFMVGKDSEQGGMIKHGSKMIQAVTNATVPQITIQCGASFGAGNYGMCGRGYAPRFLFSWLGAKTAVMGGEQAARTMQIVTEAALARKGITPDPAESQAQFDKIVAMFEAQADAFYTSGLLLDDGVIDPRDTRAVLAFCLDTCADAQARTLRPLSFGVARM
;
A
#
# COMPACT_ATOMS: atom_id res chain seq x y z
N GLY A 1 -23.94 31.80 8.91
CA GLY A 1 -24.78 30.72 9.46
C GLY A 1 -24.02 30.15 10.62
N MET A 2 -24.62 30.08 11.80
CA MET A 2 -23.89 30.12 13.10
C MET A 2 -22.63 29.25 13.16
N ALA A 3 -22.67 27.99 12.69
CA ALA A 3 -21.50 27.12 12.66
C ALA A 3 -20.34 27.68 11.80
N ARG A 4 -20.62 28.22 10.61
CA ARG A 4 -19.61 28.88 9.76
C ARG A 4 -19.04 30.12 10.42
N ASP A 5 -19.89 30.87 11.13
CA ASP A 5 -19.50 32.11 11.80
C ASP A 5 -18.56 31.81 12.98
N VAL A 6 -18.81 30.73 13.74
CA VAL A 6 -17.90 30.24 14.80
C VAL A 6 -16.55 29.81 14.22
N ILE A 7 -16.52 29.01 13.14
CA ILE A 7 -15.27 28.57 12.50
C ILE A 7 -14.46 29.76 12.00
N ALA A 8 -15.10 30.77 11.39
CA ALA A 8 -14.43 31.96 10.91
C ALA A 8 -13.75 32.76 12.04
N GLN A 9 -14.30 32.70 13.26
CA GLN A 9 -13.76 33.39 14.44
C GLN A 9 -12.63 32.62 15.16
N LEU A 10 -12.31 31.39 14.75
CA LEU A 10 -11.21 30.63 15.35
C LEU A 10 -9.83 31.20 15.02
N GLY A 11 -9.72 32.06 14.00
CA GLY A 11 -8.44 32.50 13.46
C GLY A 11 -7.62 31.37 12.83
N TRP A 12 -8.29 30.30 12.40
CA TRP A 12 -7.67 29.14 11.78
C TRP A 12 -7.29 29.46 10.32
N THR A 13 -6.00 29.64 10.04
CA THR A 13 -5.49 29.89 8.69
C THR A 13 -5.01 28.59 8.04
N THR A 14 -5.27 28.46 6.75
CA THR A 14 -4.75 27.37 5.91
C THR A 14 -3.71 27.95 4.95
N PRO A 15 -2.49 27.39 4.86
CA PRO A 15 -1.48 27.86 3.94
C PRO A 15 -1.96 27.73 2.49
N ALA A 16 -1.61 28.70 1.66
CA ALA A 16 -1.93 28.66 0.24
C ALA A 16 -1.12 27.56 -0.45
N ARG A 17 -1.76 26.82 -1.35
CA ARG A 17 -1.11 25.79 -2.13
C ARG A 17 -0.27 26.41 -3.25
N PRO A 18 1.00 26.04 -3.41
CA PRO A 18 1.78 26.49 -4.55
C PRO A 18 1.19 25.93 -5.86
N SER A 19 1.24 26.73 -6.93
CA SER A 19 0.88 26.24 -8.26
C SER A 19 1.89 25.17 -8.69
N ALA A 20 1.39 24.07 -9.24
CA ALA A 20 2.20 22.96 -9.71
C ALA A 20 1.63 22.43 -11.03
N PRO A 21 2.49 21.97 -11.96
CA PRO A 21 2.02 21.41 -13.22
C PRO A 21 1.31 20.08 -12.96
N GLY A 22 0.32 19.78 -13.81
CA GLY A 22 -0.25 18.44 -13.90
C GLY A 22 0.73 17.42 -14.49
N PRO A 23 0.40 16.13 -14.46
CA PRO A 23 1.11 15.11 -15.24
C PRO A 23 0.94 15.39 -16.73
N THR A 24 1.90 14.98 -17.55
CA THR A 24 1.77 15.07 -19.02
C THR A 24 0.99 13.91 -19.61
N LEU A 25 0.78 12.85 -18.84
CA LEU A 25 0.02 11.66 -19.23
C LEU A 25 -1.42 11.72 -18.69
N PRO A 26 -2.43 11.25 -19.46
CA PRO A 26 -3.83 11.32 -19.06
C PRO A 26 -4.14 10.36 -17.90
N ALA A 27 -4.99 10.82 -16.98
CA ALA A 27 -5.41 10.02 -15.82
C ALA A 27 -6.31 8.83 -16.21
N ASP A 28 -7.09 8.94 -17.30
CA ASP A 28 -8.01 7.89 -17.74
C ASP A 28 -7.31 6.57 -18.07
N ASP A 29 -6.05 6.62 -18.49
CA ASP A 29 -5.23 5.43 -18.72
C ASP A 29 -5.09 4.55 -17.47
N LEU A 30 -5.20 5.12 -16.26
CA LEU A 30 -5.13 4.36 -14.99
C LEU A 30 -6.20 3.27 -14.91
N LEU A 31 -7.33 3.42 -15.62
CA LEU A 31 -8.39 2.41 -15.70
C LEU A 31 -7.98 1.16 -16.48
N ALA A 32 -6.99 1.27 -17.37
CA ALA A 32 -6.55 0.20 -18.25
C ALA A 32 -5.18 -0.39 -17.87
N LEU A 33 -4.43 0.27 -16.99
CA LEU A 33 -3.07 -0.16 -16.61
C LEU A 33 -3.05 -1.39 -15.70
N MET A 34 -4.09 -1.58 -14.88
CA MET A 34 -4.18 -2.76 -14.02
C MET A 34 -4.87 -3.91 -14.76
N PRO A 35 -4.24 -5.10 -14.83
CA PRO A 35 -4.82 -6.26 -15.48
C PRO A 35 -5.96 -6.81 -14.63
N GLY A 36 -6.95 -7.42 -15.30
CA GLY A 36 -8.02 -8.14 -14.59
C GLY A 36 -7.52 -9.35 -13.80
N ASP A 37 -6.43 -9.98 -14.25
CA ASP A 37 -5.70 -10.99 -13.47
C ASP A 37 -4.48 -10.35 -12.80
N LEU A 38 -4.53 -10.22 -11.47
CA LEU A 38 -3.47 -9.62 -10.65
C LEU A 38 -2.15 -10.41 -10.65
N ARG A 39 -2.10 -11.60 -11.27
CA ARG A 39 -0.85 -12.33 -11.51
C ARG A 39 -0.06 -11.77 -12.69
N GLN A 40 -0.71 -11.02 -13.57
CA GLN A 40 -0.04 -10.43 -14.72
C GLN A 40 0.83 -9.25 -14.24
N PRO A 41 2.11 -9.19 -14.68
CA PRO A 41 2.99 -8.10 -14.29
C PRO A 41 2.46 -6.74 -14.77
N VAL A 42 2.61 -5.73 -13.92
CA VAL A 42 2.34 -4.33 -14.24
C VAL A 42 3.63 -3.56 -14.05
N ASP A 43 3.96 -2.68 -14.99
CA ASP A 43 4.99 -1.69 -14.73
C ASP A 43 4.40 -0.51 -13.95
N MET A 44 4.60 -0.50 -12.64
CA MET A 44 4.08 0.56 -11.76
C MET A 44 4.73 1.93 -12.04
N ARG A 45 5.76 2.01 -12.87
CA ARG A 45 6.27 3.29 -13.41
C ARG A 45 5.19 4.01 -14.20
N GLU A 46 4.42 3.29 -15.02
CA GLU A 46 3.33 3.85 -15.82
C GLU A 46 2.22 4.43 -14.96
N VAL A 47 1.93 3.78 -13.83
CA VAL A 47 1.00 4.30 -12.82
C VAL A 47 1.55 5.58 -12.21
N ILE A 48 2.79 5.57 -11.70
CA ILE A 48 3.37 6.73 -11.02
C ILE A 48 3.52 7.93 -11.98
N ALA A 49 3.89 7.70 -13.24
CA ALA A 49 4.05 8.77 -14.24
C ALA A 49 2.75 9.55 -14.49
N ARG A 50 1.58 8.94 -14.27
CA ARG A 50 0.25 9.59 -14.36
C ARG A 50 -0.18 10.28 -13.07
N LEU A 51 0.57 10.09 -11.99
CA LEU A 51 0.30 10.70 -10.69
C LEU A 51 1.20 11.90 -10.42
N VAL A 52 2.45 11.90 -10.91
CA VAL A 52 3.44 12.92 -10.57
C VAL A 52 3.39 14.15 -11.48
N ASP A 53 3.78 15.30 -10.92
CA ASP A 53 3.90 16.57 -11.62
C ASP A 53 4.83 16.44 -12.83
N GLY A 54 4.40 16.91 -14.00
CA GLY A 54 5.17 16.82 -15.24
C GLY A 54 5.46 15.40 -15.72
N SER A 55 4.89 14.37 -15.09
CA SER A 55 5.27 12.97 -15.31
C SER A 55 6.76 12.68 -15.09
N GLU A 56 7.42 13.50 -14.25
CA GLU A 56 8.84 13.38 -13.93
C GLU A 56 9.07 12.45 -12.73
N LEU A 57 9.77 11.35 -12.99
CA LEU A 57 10.07 10.31 -12.00
C LEU A 57 11.58 10.07 -11.93
N LEU A 58 12.16 10.17 -10.73
CA LEU A 58 13.57 9.86 -10.50
C LEU A 58 13.70 8.52 -9.77
N GLU A 59 14.05 7.46 -10.50
CA GLU A 59 14.22 6.13 -9.91
C GLU A 59 15.46 6.02 -9.01
N PHE A 60 15.24 5.54 -7.79
CA PHE A 60 16.30 5.17 -6.87
C PHE A 60 16.71 3.73 -7.10
N LYS A 61 18.01 3.47 -7.29
CA LYS A 61 18.56 2.11 -7.49
C LYS A 61 17.76 1.32 -8.54
N ALA A 62 17.55 1.90 -9.72
CA ALA A 62 16.73 1.31 -10.79
C ALA A 62 17.15 -0.12 -11.16
N ARG A 63 18.46 -0.44 -11.05
CA ARG A 63 19.05 -1.74 -11.44
C ARG A 63 19.29 -2.72 -10.29
N TYR A 64 18.78 -2.46 -9.08
CA TYR A 64 18.97 -3.32 -7.90
C TYR A 64 17.63 -3.58 -7.23
N GLY A 65 17.26 -4.85 -7.00
CA GLY A 65 15.93 -5.20 -6.48
C GLY A 65 14.80 -4.66 -7.35
N MET A 66 14.85 -4.94 -8.66
CA MET A 66 14.03 -4.26 -9.68
C MET A 66 12.52 -4.47 -9.51
N ALA A 67 12.11 -5.57 -8.87
CA ALA A 67 10.71 -5.84 -8.55
C ALA A 67 10.15 -4.87 -7.48
N THR A 68 11.01 -4.31 -6.62
CA THR A 68 10.65 -3.25 -5.68
C THR A 68 11.05 -1.89 -6.27
N LEU A 69 10.06 -1.19 -6.82
CA LEU A 69 10.24 0.14 -7.36
C LEU A 69 10.34 1.16 -6.22
N CYS A 70 11.38 2.01 -6.27
CA CYS A 70 11.50 3.16 -5.38
C CYS A 70 11.89 4.36 -6.23
N ALA A 71 11.19 5.48 -6.07
CA ALA A 71 11.43 6.65 -6.90
C ALA A 71 10.98 7.93 -6.21
N GLN A 72 11.59 9.05 -6.55
CA GLN A 72 11.14 10.37 -6.11
C GLN A 72 10.32 11.03 -7.21
N GLY A 73 9.34 11.83 -6.80
CA GLY A 73 8.56 12.67 -7.69
C GLY A 73 7.95 13.83 -6.93
N ARG A 74 7.00 14.51 -7.56
CA ARG A 74 6.19 15.54 -6.89
C ARG A 74 4.71 15.33 -7.14
N ILE A 75 3.86 15.62 -6.16
CA ILE A 75 2.41 15.67 -6.35
C ILE A 75 1.91 17.03 -5.90
N GLY A 76 1.42 17.81 -6.85
CA GLY A 76 0.91 19.15 -6.67
C GLY A 76 1.83 20.02 -5.83
N GLY A 77 3.11 19.99 -6.16
CA GLY A 77 4.18 20.77 -5.55
C GLY A 77 4.88 20.09 -4.37
N HIS A 78 4.34 19.01 -3.79
CA HIS A 78 4.98 18.31 -2.66
C HIS A 78 6.04 17.34 -3.14
N ALA A 79 7.26 17.42 -2.62
CA ALA A 79 8.29 16.40 -2.87
C ALA A 79 7.96 15.12 -2.11
N VAL A 80 7.88 13.98 -2.81
CA VAL A 80 7.46 12.70 -2.24
C VAL A 80 8.35 11.55 -2.71
N GLY A 81 8.43 10.50 -1.89
CA GLY A 81 8.99 9.22 -2.27
C GLY A 81 7.88 8.20 -2.57
N PHE A 82 8.01 7.44 -3.64
CA PHE A 82 7.14 6.32 -3.98
C PHE A 82 7.85 5.00 -3.70
N ILE A 83 7.11 4.04 -3.14
CA ILE A 83 7.51 2.63 -3.11
C ILE A 83 6.37 1.83 -3.73
N SER A 84 6.68 0.97 -4.69
CA SER A 84 5.72 0.11 -5.37
C SER A 84 6.35 -1.22 -5.80
N ASN A 85 5.55 -2.08 -6.42
CA ASN A 85 5.91 -3.46 -6.70
C ASN A 85 5.54 -3.84 -8.13
N ASN A 86 6.53 -4.30 -8.89
CA ASN A 86 6.34 -4.96 -10.19
C ASN A 86 6.46 -6.50 -10.04
N GLY A 87 6.42 -7.00 -8.79
CA GLY A 87 6.59 -8.41 -8.43
C GLY A 87 6.79 -8.60 -6.92
N PRO A 88 7.08 -9.84 -6.47
CA PRO A 88 7.38 -10.13 -5.07
C PRO A 88 8.60 -9.36 -4.56
N ILE A 89 8.62 -9.08 -3.26
CA ILE A 89 9.74 -8.38 -2.61
C ILE A 89 10.87 -9.39 -2.37
N ASP A 90 11.97 -9.25 -3.10
CA ASP A 90 13.18 -10.05 -2.92
C ASP A 90 14.14 -9.44 -1.89
N VAL A 91 15.24 -10.14 -1.59
CA VAL A 91 16.25 -9.67 -0.63
C VAL A 91 16.82 -8.30 -1.03
N ALA A 92 17.10 -8.10 -2.31
CA ALA A 92 17.63 -6.84 -2.82
C ALA A 92 16.58 -5.71 -2.69
N GLY A 93 15.33 -5.99 -3.07
CA GLY A 93 14.19 -5.08 -3.00
C GLY A 93 13.89 -4.64 -1.57
N ALA A 94 13.92 -5.55 -0.60
CA ALA A 94 13.75 -5.21 0.81
C ALA A 94 14.84 -4.25 1.30
N ASN A 95 16.12 -4.53 1.02
CA ASN A 95 17.22 -3.62 1.37
C ASN A 95 17.13 -2.27 0.65
N LYS A 96 16.68 -2.26 -0.62
CA LYS A 96 16.47 -1.05 -1.40
C LYS A 96 15.40 -0.17 -0.75
N ALA A 97 14.24 -0.75 -0.44
CA ALA A 97 13.15 -0.05 0.22
C ALA A 97 13.57 0.46 1.61
N THR A 98 14.26 -0.35 2.43
CA THR A 98 14.80 0.10 3.73
C THR A 98 15.64 1.36 3.59
N HIS A 99 16.61 1.35 2.67
CA HIS A 99 17.47 2.51 2.43
C HIS A 99 16.63 3.71 1.97
N PHE A 100 15.71 3.50 1.03
CA PHE A 100 14.90 4.57 0.47
C PHE A 100 14.00 5.22 1.53
N ILE A 101 13.37 4.44 2.41
CA ILE A 101 12.56 4.95 3.52
C ILE A 101 13.41 5.82 4.45
N GLN A 102 14.59 5.34 4.85
CA GLN A 102 15.51 6.11 5.69
C GLN A 102 15.94 7.42 5.04
N TRP A 103 16.20 7.39 3.72
CA TRP A 103 16.54 8.58 2.96
C TRP A 103 15.37 9.58 2.88
N MET A 104 14.14 9.11 2.66
CA MET A 104 12.96 9.99 2.66
C MET A 104 12.72 10.61 4.04
N CYS A 105 12.95 9.85 5.11
CA CYS A 105 12.93 10.36 6.48
C CYS A 105 13.99 11.45 6.70
N GLN A 106 15.20 11.25 6.21
CA GLN A 106 16.28 12.24 6.29
C GLN A 106 15.93 13.54 5.55
N LEU A 107 15.26 13.44 4.39
CA LEU A 107 14.81 14.59 3.61
C LEU A 107 13.54 15.25 4.18
N GLY A 108 12.84 14.59 5.11
CA GLY A 108 11.53 15.04 5.58
C GLY A 108 10.41 14.88 4.54
N HIS A 109 10.61 14.08 3.49
CA HIS A 109 9.64 13.91 2.41
C HIS A 109 8.62 12.81 2.74
N PRO A 110 7.31 13.04 2.54
CA PRO A 110 6.29 12.00 2.67
C PRO A 110 6.55 10.80 1.76
N ILE A 111 6.09 9.62 2.21
CA ILE A 111 6.20 8.36 1.47
C ILE A 111 4.82 7.92 1.03
N ILE A 112 4.68 7.59 -0.26
CA ILE A 112 3.49 7.02 -0.87
C ILE A 112 3.77 5.56 -1.24
N TYR A 113 2.98 4.65 -0.69
CA TYR A 113 3.04 3.22 -1.00
C TYR A 113 1.94 2.88 -2.00
N LEU A 114 2.30 2.43 -3.20
CA LEU A 114 1.35 1.88 -4.17
C LEU A 114 1.46 0.36 -4.13
N GLN A 115 0.57 -0.29 -3.38
CA GLN A 115 0.65 -1.74 -3.14
C GLN A 115 0.19 -2.53 -4.36
N ASN A 116 1.09 -3.36 -4.88
CA ASN A 116 0.81 -4.36 -5.90
C ASN A 116 1.73 -5.59 -5.70
N THR A 117 1.72 -6.15 -4.50
CA THR A 117 2.61 -7.24 -4.09
C THR A 117 1.86 -8.47 -3.62
N THR A 118 2.34 -9.63 -4.07
CA THR A 118 1.91 -10.94 -3.60
C THR A 118 2.68 -11.43 -2.37
N GLY A 119 3.55 -10.59 -1.81
CA GLY A 119 4.36 -10.92 -0.63
C GLY A 119 5.87 -10.87 -0.88
N PHE A 120 6.61 -11.53 0.00
CA PHE A 120 8.05 -11.69 -0.10
C PHE A 120 8.41 -12.93 -0.93
N MET A 121 9.59 -12.91 -1.54
CA MET A 121 10.10 -14.05 -2.29
C MET A 121 10.39 -15.24 -1.36
N VAL A 122 9.88 -16.40 -1.72
CA VAL A 122 10.08 -17.67 -1.02
C VAL A 122 11.08 -18.56 -1.75
N GLY A 123 11.63 -19.56 -1.06
CA GLY A 123 12.55 -20.54 -1.63
C GLY A 123 13.88 -20.58 -0.88
N LYS A 124 14.60 -21.69 -1.03
CA LYS A 124 15.84 -21.97 -0.30
C LYS A 124 16.85 -20.83 -0.42
N ASP A 125 17.07 -20.33 -1.63
CA ASP A 125 18.05 -19.27 -1.89
C ASP A 125 17.62 -17.93 -1.27
N SER A 126 16.32 -17.63 -1.28
CA SER A 126 15.75 -16.44 -0.63
C SER A 126 15.96 -16.49 0.89
N GLU A 127 15.63 -17.63 1.50
CA GLU A 127 15.80 -17.86 2.94
C GLU A 127 17.27 -17.79 3.35
N GLN A 128 18.17 -18.46 2.61
CA GLN A 128 19.61 -18.42 2.88
C GLN A 128 20.24 -17.05 2.62
N GLY A 129 19.71 -16.31 1.64
CA GLY A 129 20.02 -14.89 1.42
C GLY A 129 19.54 -13.98 2.56
N GLY A 130 18.74 -14.52 3.49
CA GLY A 130 18.26 -13.83 4.68
C GLY A 130 17.01 -12.99 4.41
N MET A 131 16.07 -13.51 3.63
CA MET A 131 14.80 -12.83 3.35
C MET A 131 14.11 -12.35 4.62
N ILE A 132 14.06 -13.18 5.67
CA ILE A 132 13.48 -12.82 6.97
C ILE A 132 14.15 -11.56 7.55
N LYS A 133 15.48 -11.58 7.74
CA LYS A 133 16.19 -10.43 8.36
C LYS A 133 16.09 -9.16 7.51
N HIS A 134 16.05 -9.28 6.18
CA HIS A 134 15.94 -8.13 5.29
C HIS A 134 14.51 -7.59 5.19
N GLY A 135 13.50 -8.47 5.18
CA GLY A 135 12.10 -8.09 5.33
C GLY A 135 11.83 -7.42 6.68
N SER A 136 12.41 -7.93 7.78
CA SER A 136 12.31 -7.30 9.10
C SER A 136 12.93 -5.89 9.12
N LYS A 137 14.06 -5.66 8.45
CA LYS A 137 14.65 -4.31 8.31
C LYS A 137 13.74 -3.36 7.54
N MET A 138 13.09 -3.83 6.49
CA MET A 138 12.11 -3.03 5.75
C MET A 138 10.92 -2.66 6.64
N ILE A 139 10.35 -3.63 7.35
CA ILE A 139 9.26 -3.39 8.31
C ILE A 139 9.69 -2.42 9.41
N GLN A 140 10.88 -2.58 9.98
CA GLN A 140 11.43 -1.63 10.95
C GLN A 140 11.52 -0.21 10.39
N ALA A 141 11.92 -0.05 9.12
CA ALA A 141 11.96 1.26 8.49
C ALA A 141 10.56 1.85 8.31
N VAL A 142 9.58 1.05 7.87
CA VAL A 142 8.16 1.48 7.76
C VAL A 142 7.60 1.92 9.12
N THR A 143 7.78 1.10 10.15
CA THR A 143 7.25 1.38 11.50
C THR A 143 7.87 2.61 12.14
N ASN A 144 9.17 2.83 11.93
CA ASN A 144 9.90 3.93 12.56
C ASN A 144 10.05 5.16 11.67
N ALA A 145 9.40 5.19 10.50
CA ALA A 145 9.46 6.35 9.62
C ALA A 145 8.86 7.59 10.31
N THR A 146 9.58 8.70 10.27
CA THR A 146 9.19 9.96 10.95
C THR A 146 8.38 10.91 10.07
N VAL A 147 8.23 10.57 8.80
CA VAL A 147 7.52 11.34 7.78
C VAL A 147 6.10 10.81 7.56
N PRO A 148 5.18 11.61 7.01
CA PRO A 148 3.85 11.13 6.67
C PRO A 148 3.93 9.97 5.68
N GLN A 149 3.16 8.92 5.94
CA GLN A 149 3.03 7.75 5.08
C GLN A 149 1.60 7.67 4.57
N ILE A 150 1.41 7.50 3.27
CA ILE A 150 0.10 7.35 2.62
C ILE A 150 0.13 6.08 1.78
N THR A 151 -0.93 5.28 1.83
CA THR A 151 -0.98 4.00 1.13
C THR A 151 -2.16 3.97 0.16
N ILE A 152 -1.92 3.53 -1.07
CA ILE A 152 -2.94 3.19 -2.05
C ILE A 152 -2.80 1.71 -2.37
N GLN A 153 -3.83 0.92 -2.12
CA GLN A 153 -3.91 -0.47 -2.57
C GLN A 153 -4.39 -0.45 -4.02
N CYS A 154 -3.47 -0.59 -4.98
CA CYS A 154 -3.77 -0.51 -6.40
C CYS A 154 -4.10 -1.88 -7.01
N GLY A 155 -3.50 -2.94 -6.48
CA GLY A 155 -3.64 -4.32 -6.98
C GLY A 155 -3.57 -5.32 -5.84
N ALA A 156 -2.65 -6.27 -5.93
CA ALA A 156 -2.47 -7.27 -4.88
C ALA A 156 -1.87 -6.66 -3.60
N SER A 157 -2.43 -7.03 -2.45
CA SER A 157 -1.89 -6.71 -1.13
C SER A 157 -2.01 -7.95 -0.24
N PHE A 158 -1.03 -8.86 -0.38
CA PHE A 158 -1.07 -10.15 0.30
C PHE A 158 -0.01 -10.33 1.40
N GLY A 159 -0.45 -10.91 2.51
CA GLY A 159 0.38 -11.42 3.59
C GLY A 159 1.42 -10.43 4.09
N ALA A 160 2.66 -10.89 4.26
CA ALA A 160 3.75 -10.05 4.73
C ALA A 160 4.10 -8.89 3.75
N GLY A 161 3.71 -8.97 2.48
CA GLY A 161 3.87 -7.86 1.53
C GLY A 161 3.06 -6.63 1.94
N ASN A 162 1.83 -6.84 2.44
CA ASN A 162 1.02 -5.76 3.02
C ASN A 162 1.75 -5.06 4.17
N TYR A 163 2.48 -5.81 4.98
CA TYR A 163 3.24 -5.28 6.12
C TYR A 163 4.43 -4.43 5.67
N GLY A 164 5.25 -4.97 4.76
CA GLY A 164 6.41 -4.26 4.21
C GLY A 164 6.04 -3.00 3.43
N MET A 165 4.81 -2.90 2.94
CA MET A 165 4.31 -1.78 2.13
C MET A 165 3.40 -0.81 2.91
N CYS A 166 3.50 -0.76 4.24
CA CYS A 166 2.72 0.14 5.10
C CYS A 166 1.19 -0.06 4.99
N GLY A 167 0.73 -1.30 5.13
CA GLY A 167 -0.69 -1.62 5.27
C GLY A 167 -1.30 -1.10 6.59
N ARG A 168 -2.60 -1.33 6.79
CA ARG A 168 -3.39 -0.75 7.89
C ARG A 168 -2.74 -0.90 9.28
N GLY A 169 -2.16 -2.05 9.58
CA GLY A 169 -1.50 -2.33 10.86
C GLY A 169 -0.27 -1.45 11.17
N TYR A 170 0.24 -0.72 10.17
CA TYR A 170 1.37 0.20 10.28
C TYR A 170 0.93 1.67 10.33
N ALA A 171 -0.38 1.91 10.45
CA ALA A 171 -0.98 3.22 10.67
C ALA A 171 -0.48 4.32 9.72
N PRO A 172 -0.56 4.13 8.38
CA PRO A 172 -0.39 5.26 7.47
C PRO A 172 -1.42 6.36 7.81
N ARG A 173 -1.09 7.61 7.48
CA ARG A 173 -1.99 8.76 7.72
C ARG A 173 -3.31 8.61 6.98
N PHE A 174 -3.24 8.06 5.78
CA PHE A 174 -4.38 7.70 4.97
C PHE A 174 -4.08 6.40 4.22
N LEU A 175 -5.07 5.54 4.06
CA LEU A 175 -5.01 4.32 3.26
C LEU A 175 -6.26 4.23 2.39
N PHE A 176 -6.12 4.17 1.08
CA PHE A 176 -7.25 4.00 0.15
C PHE A 176 -7.07 2.75 -0.69
N SER A 177 -8.18 2.26 -1.23
CA SER A 177 -8.19 1.08 -2.11
C SER A 177 -8.73 1.45 -3.50
N TRP A 178 -8.15 0.90 -4.55
CA TRP A 178 -8.78 0.87 -5.87
C TRP A 178 -9.83 -0.24 -5.91
N LEU A 179 -10.84 -0.07 -6.78
CA LEU A 179 -11.93 -1.04 -6.94
C LEU A 179 -11.43 -2.46 -7.25
N GLY A 180 -10.41 -2.58 -8.10
CA GLY A 180 -9.83 -3.87 -8.50
C GLY A 180 -8.80 -4.44 -7.52
N ALA A 181 -8.51 -3.76 -6.42
CA ALA A 181 -7.52 -4.22 -5.46
C ALA A 181 -8.02 -5.45 -4.68
N LYS A 182 -7.09 -6.32 -4.32
CA LYS A 182 -7.38 -7.51 -3.51
C LYS A 182 -6.45 -7.58 -2.32
N THR A 183 -7.03 -7.65 -1.12
CA THR A 183 -6.29 -7.66 0.15
C THR A 183 -6.66 -8.88 0.98
N ALA A 184 -5.68 -9.72 1.29
CA ALA A 184 -5.89 -10.96 2.04
C ALA A 184 -4.60 -11.43 2.72
N VAL A 185 -4.70 -12.45 3.58
CA VAL A 185 -3.51 -13.09 4.18
C VAL A 185 -2.64 -13.81 3.14
N MET A 186 -3.26 -14.38 2.11
CA MET A 186 -2.61 -14.98 0.93
C MET A 186 -3.67 -15.16 -0.18
N GLY A 187 -3.25 -15.60 -1.38
CA GLY A 187 -4.20 -15.93 -2.45
C GLY A 187 -5.05 -17.16 -2.14
N GLY A 188 -6.31 -17.19 -2.59
CA GLY A 188 -7.24 -18.29 -2.29
C GLY A 188 -6.75 -19.67 -2.73
N GLU A 189 -6.20 -19.77 -3.95
CA GLU A 189 -5.58 -21.02 -4.43
C GLU A 189 -4.37 -21.45 -3.58
N GLN A 190 -3.57 -20.50 -3.09
CA GLN A 190 -2.41 -20.81 -2.25
C GLN A 190 -2.87 -21.37 -0.90
N ALA A 191 -3.92 -20.79 -0.32
CA ALA A 191 -4.53 -21.29 0.91
C ALA A 191 -5.12 -22.68 0.72
N ALA A 192 -5.94 -22.86 -0.31
CA ALA A 192 -6.58 -24.14 -0.63
C ALA A 192 -5.55 -25.26 -0.86
N ARG A 193 -4.50 -24.98 -1.65
CA ARG A 193 -3.44 -25.95 -1.91
C ARG A 193 -2.63 -26.31 -0.67
N THR A 194 -2.35 -25.35 0.20
CA THR A 194 -1.67 -25.62 1.47
C THR A 194 -2.52 -26.52 2.36
N MET A 195 -3.82 -26.24 2.47
CA MET A 195 -4.75 -27.06 3.25
C MET A 195 -4.88 -28.48 2.69
N GLN A 196 -4.92 -28.60 1.36
CA GLN A 196 -4.94 -29.89 0.68
C GLN A 196 -3.69 -30.73 1.02
N ILE A 197 -2.49 -30.17 0.85
CA ILE A 197 -1.23 -30.87 1.14
C ILE A 197 -1.17 -31.35 2.60
N VAL A 198 -1.57 -30.50 3.55
CA VAL A 198 -1.58 -30.85 4.99
C VAL A 198 -2.58 -31.96 5.28
N THR A 199 -3.76 -31.90 4.66
CA THR A 199 -4.83 -32.88 4.85
C THR A 199 -4.43 -34.24 4.27
N GLU A 200 -3.92 -34.27 3.04
CA GLU A 200 -3.42 -35.48 2.38
C GLU A 200 -2.30 -36.14 3.20
N ALA A 201 -1.34 -35.36 3.70
CA ALA A 201 -0.27 -35.88 4.55
C ALA A 201 -0.80 -36.47 5.87
N ALA A 202 -1.82 -35.85 6.47
CA ALA A 202 -2.44 -36.33 7.70
C ALA A 202 -3.25 -37.62 7.48
N LEU A 203 -3.96 -37.74 6.37
CA LEU A 203 -4.72 -38.94 5.99
C LEU A 203 -3.78 -40.09 5.63
N ALA A 204 -2.70 -39.82 4.90
CA ALA A 204 -1.67 -40.81 4.57
C ALA A 204 -1.05 -41.43 5.84
N ARG A 205 -0.78 -40.63 6.89
CA ARG A 205 -0.31 -41.13 8.20
C ARG A 205 -1.31 -42.05 8.90
N LYS A 206 -2.59 -41.95 8.56
CA LYS A 206 -3.67 -42.81 9.07
C LYS A 206 -4.01 -43.97 8.13
N GLY A 207 -3.30 -44.11 7.00
CA GLY A 207 -3.60 -45.12 5.98
C GLY A 207 -4.93 -44.90 5.25
N ILE A 208 -5.45 -43.67 5.27
CA ILE A 208 -6.71 -43.30 4.62
C ILE A 208 -6.40 -42.63 3.29
N THR A 209 -7.01 -43.10 2.20
CA THR A 209 -6.96 -42.44 0.90
C THR A 209 -8.10 -41.42 0.80
N PRO A 210 -7.82 -40.13 0.57
CA PRO A 210 -8.87 -39.13 0.39
C PRO A 210 -9.70 -39.40 -0.87
N ASP A 211 -10.99 -39.11 -0.82
CA ASP A 211 -11.84 -39.06 -2.00
C ASP A 211 -11.45 -37.84 -2.87
N PRO A 212 -11.08 -38.04 -4.15
CA PRO A 212 -10.76 -36.93 -5.05
C PRO A 212 -11.89 -35.91 -5.22
N ALA A 213 -13.15 -36.36 -5.24
CA ALA A 213 -14.29 -35.47 -5.44
C ALA A 213 -14.53 -34.58 -4.21
N GLU A 214 -14.44 -35.15 -3.01
CA GLU A 214 -14.55 -34.40 -1.76
C GLU A 214 -13.37 -33.42 -1.61
N SER A 215 -12.17 -33.85 -1.97
CA SER A 215 -10.96 -33.01 -1.90
C SER A 215 -11.05 -31.80 -2.84
N GLN A 216 -11.55 -32.00 -4.07
CA GLN A 216 -11.77 -30.90 -5.00
C GLN A 216 -12.86 -29.94 -4.50
N ALA A 217 -13.98 -30.46 -3.98
CA ALA A 217 -15.04 -29.62 -3.43
C ALA A 217 -14.56 -28.77 -2.24
N GLN A 218 -13.71 -29.33 -1.36
CA GLN A 218 -13.08 -28.58 -0.28
C GLN A 218 -12.11 -27.51 -0.80
N PHE A 219 -11.31 -27.84 -1.81
CA PHE A 219 -10.42 -26.89 -2.46
C PHE A 219 -11.19 -25.68 -3.00
N ASP A 220 -12.20 -25.92 -3.82
CA ASP A 220 -13.02 -24.87 -4.45
C ASP A 220 -13.74 -24.00 -3.41
N LYS A 221 -14.21 -24.62 -2.32
CA LYS A 221 -14.83 -23.91 -1.20
C LYS A 221 -13.86 -22.94 -0.51
N ILE A 222 -12.60 -23.36 -0.29
CA ILE A 222 -11.59 -22.50 0.33
C ILE A 222 -11.24 -21.34 -0.61
N VAL A 223 -11.07 -21.59 -1.91
CA VAL A 223 -10.82 -20.55 -2.91
C VAL A 223 -11.93 -19.50 -2.89
N ALA A 224 -13.19 -19.94 -3.01
CA ALA A 224 -14.35 -19.03 -3.03
C ALA A 224 -14.47 -18.20 -1.74
N MET A 225 -14.19 -18.78 -0.58
CA MET A 225 -14.20 -18.06 0.70
C MET A 225 -13.15 -16.94 0.73
N PHE A 226 -11.93 -17.22 0.30
CA PHE A 226 -10.86 -16.23 0.27
C PHE A 226 -11.13 -15.13 -0.75
N GLU A 227 -11.61 -15.47 -1.95
CA GLU A 227 -11.93 -14.48 -2.98
C GLU A 227 -13.04 -13.52 -2.56
N ALA A 228 -14.07 -14.03 -1.87
CA ALA A 228 -15.16 -13.22 -1.35
C ALA A 228 -14.70 -12.21 -0.27
N GLN A 229 -13.72 -12.60 0.55
CA GLN A 229 -13.20 -11.75 1.63
C GLN A 229 -12.08 -10.81 1.18
N ALA A 230 -11.46 -11.07 0.02
CA ALA A 230 -10.35 -10.28 -0.48
C ALA A 230 -10.78 -8.98 -1.19
N ASP A 231 -12.07 -8.83 -1.48
CA ASP A 231 -12.61 -7.73 -2.27
C ASP A 231 -12.48 -6.35 -1.59
N ALA A 232 -12.29 -5.30 -2.39
CA ALA A 232 -12.19 -3.92 -1.90
C ALA A 232 -13.44 -3.47 -1.14
N PHE A 233 -14.66 -3.86 -1.56
CA PHE A 233 -15.87 -3.52 -0.81
C PHE A 233 -15.97 -4.27 0.51
N TYR A 234 -15.54 -5.54 0.54
CA TYR A 234 -15.52 -6.32 1.76
C TYR A 234 -14.56 -5.70 2.78
N THR A 235 -13.34 -5.41 2.35
CA THR A 235 -12.28 -4.85 3.21
C THR A 235 -12.58 -3.41 3.64
N SER A 236 -13.14 -2.58 2.76
CA SER A 236 -13.60 -1.22 3.09
C SER A 236 -14.79 -1.23 4.06
N GLY A 237 -15.73 -2.18 3.91
CA GLY A 237 -16.82 -2.39 4.87
C GLY A 237 -16.36 -2.77 6.28
N LEU A 238 -15.11 -3.23 6.42
CA LEU A 238 -14.45 -3.52 7.70
C LEU A 238 -13.50 -2.42 8.17
N LEU A 239 -13.48 -1.26 7.50
CA LEU A 239 -12.57 -0.14 7.76
C LEU A 239 -11.08 -0.53 7.68
N LEU A 240 -10.75 -1.51 6.83
CA LEU A 240 -9.35 -1.84 6.57
C LEU A 240 -8.68 -0.82 5.65
N ASP A 241 -9.48 0.02 4.99
CA ASP A 241 -9.11 1.24 4.27
C ASP A 241 -10.02 2.42 4.67
N ASP A 242 -9.65 3.63 4.29
CA ASP A 242 -10.37 4.88 4.53
C ASP A 242 -11.33 5.21 3.38
N GLY A 243 -11.51 4.28 2.43
CA GLY A 243 -12.41 4.40 1.31
C GLY A 243 -11.86 3.76 0.03
N VAL A 244 -12.79 3.30 -0.81
CA VAL A 244 -12.53 2.92 -2.19
C VAL A 244 -12.60 4.17 -3.07
N ILE A 245 -11.58 4.40 -3.89
CA ILE A 245 -11.49 5.55 -4.80
C ILE A 245 -11.40 5.11 -6.26
N ASP A 246 -11.84 5.99 -7.16
CA ASP A 246 -11.58 5.84 -8.59
C ASP A 246 -10.07 5.99 -8.84
N PRO A 247 -9.43 5.10 -9.62
CA PRO A 247 -8.02 5.23 -9.97
C PRO A 247 -7.65 6.61 -10.52
N ARG A 248 -8.54 7.25 -11.28
CA ARG A 248 -8.34 8.59 -11.89
C ARG A 248 -8.24 9.71 -10.85
N ASP A 249 -8.92 9.55 -9.72
CA ASP A 249 -8.93 10.53 -8.63
C ASP A 249 -7.71 10.42 -7.71
N THR A 250 -6.90 9.36 -7.86
CA THR A 250 -5.74 9.08 -6.99
C THR A 250 -4.83 10.30 -6.82
N ARG A 251 -4.53 11.03 -7.90
CA ARG A 251 -3.69 12.24 -7.81
C ARG A 251 -4.33 13.33 -6.96
N ALA A 252 -5.62 13.59 -7.15
CA ALA A 252 -6.36 14.62 -6.41
C ALA A 252 -6.49 14.26 -4.92
N VAL A 253 -6.74 12.99 -4.63
CA VAL A 253 -6.78 12.44 -3.27
C VAL A 253 -5.42 12.57 -2.59
N LEU A 254 -4.35 12.11 -3.24
CA LEU A 254 -2.98 12.22 -2.70
C LEU A 254 -2.60 13.68 -2.45
N ALA A 255 -2.91 14.57 -3.41
CA ALA A 255 -2.73 16.00 -3.28
C ALA A 255 -3.41 16.57 -2.01
N PHE A 256 -4.68 16.23 -1.79
CA PHE A 256 -5.43 16.67 -0.61
C PHE A 256 -4.84 16.11 0.70
N CYS A 257 -4.48 14.82 0.72
CA CYS A 257 -3.83 14.19 1.87
C CYS A 257 -2.48 14.82 2.20
N LEU A 258 -1.68 15.15 1.19
CA LEU A 258 -0.39 15.82 1.35
C LEU A 258 -0.56 17.24 1.88
N ASP A 259 -1.49 18.02 1.34
CA ASP A 259 -1.85 19.34 1.85
C ASP A 259 -2.25 19.27 3.34
N THR A 260 -3.07 18.27 3.70
CA THR A 260 -3.50 18.03 5.09
C THR A 260 -2.33 17.66 6.01
N CYS A 261 -1.41 16.80 5.55
CA CYS A 261 -0.23 16.41 6.33
C CYS A 261 0.73 17.59 6.53
N ALA A 262 0.94 18.39 5.49
CA ALA A 262 1.80 19.57 5.54
C ALA A 262 1.23 20.63 6.50
N ASP A 263 -0.09 20.88 6.45
CA ASP A 263 -0.77 21.77 7.39
C ASP A 263 -0.61 21.30 8.83
N ALA A 264 -0.83 20.00 9.09
CA ALA A 264 -0.67 19.43 10.42
C ALA A 264 0.77 19.57 10.96
N GLN A 265 1.78 19.40 10.11
CA GLN A 265 3.19 19.54 10.50
C GLN A 265 3.59 21.00 10.79
N ALA A 266 3.06 21.95 10.04
CA ALA A 266 3.37 23.38 10.22
C ALA A 266 2.64 24.00 11.41
N ARG A 267 1.62 23.34 11.95
CA ARG A 267 0.68 23.93 12.91
C ARG A 267 1.12 23.74 14.36
N THR A 268 1.30 24.86 15.06
CA THR A 268 1.49 24.88 16.52
C THR A 268 0.13 24.96 17.23
N LEU A 269 -0.16 23.96 18.06
CA LEU A 269 -1.39 23.93 18.88
C LEU A 269 -1.18 24.64 20.22
N ARG A 270 -2.29 25.06 20.85
CA ARG A 270 -2.30 25.65 22.20
C ARG A 270 -2.72 24.57 23.22
N PRO A 271 -1.78 23.90 23.91
CA PRO A 271 -2.13 22.86 24.85
C PRO A 271 -2.88 23.44 26.06
N LEU A 272 -3.82 22.67 26.61
CA LEU A 272 -4.67 23.08 27.72
C LEU A 272 -4.91 21.86 28.61
N SER A 273 -4.67 21.98 29.92
CA SER A 273 -4.66 20.83 30.84
C SER A 273 -6.04 20.36 31.29
N PHE A 274 -7.05 21.24 31.28
CA PHE A 274 -8.37 20.99 31.85
C PHE A 274 -9.50 20.90 30.82
N GLY A 275 -9.20 21.06 29.52
CA GLY A 275 -10.23 21.20 28.48
C GLY A 275 -11.08 22.46 28.65
N VAL A 276 -11.92 22.79 27.66
CA VAL A 276 -12.86 23.92 27.81
C VAL A 276 -14.09 23.45 28.57
N ALA A 277 -14.30 23.96 29.79
CA ALA A 277 -15.46 23.61 30.61
C ALA A 277 -16.73 24.30 30.11
N ARG A 278 -17.82 23.54 29.93
CA ARG A 278 -19.16 24.07 29.70
C ARG A 278 -19.81 24.33 31.06
N MET A 279 -20.18 25.59 31.31
CA MET A 279 -20.95 26.02 32.48
C MET A 279 -22.45 25.80 32.28
#